data_AF-A0AAV3WJT5-F1
#
_entry.id   AF-A0AAV3WJT5-F1
#
_cell.length_a   1.000
_cell.length_b   1.000
_cell.length_c   1.000
_cell.angle_alpha   90.00
_cell.angle_beta   90.00
_cell.angle_gamma   90.00
#
_symmetry.space_group_name_H-M   'P 1'
#
loop_
_entity.id
_entity.type
_entity.pdbx_description
1 polymer ?
#
loop_
_entity_poly.entity_id
_entity_poly.type
_entity_poly.pdbx_seq_one_letter_code
_entity_poly.pdbx_strand_id
1 'polypeptide(L)'
;MLRFFPITDYQFNFISGSPKFSEAEIAEWKPKIIAAERQRRAEIEAERRRVAEEIERVRQLEESRDQIQMWVKSLLWDMHWQSANLYIQEAVALPNRAANQQVLIAQAESETQLLEISEALVKIELAFPEAWQRKRRDDEEKRIRADIERQQFELAELEGKVAQIPDAEAMKFDAARRQQVRRVFQTLGDAIASHDPAAVRRPLTEATALVQKHLRQILQGQRGSRHLQAQAFRQLADLHVILAGLKADPVVMRWQAAPVAELAAQIDAAQQAIAQGWVQQEIAQLSDYRQGSQTILETANEAGLYCR
;
A
#
# COMPACT_ATOMS: atom_id res chain seq x y z
N MET A 1 35.97 63.55 -4.98
CA MET A 1 36.83 64.75 -5.06
C MET A 1 35.97 65.95 -5.43
N LEU A 2 35.40 66.63 -4.44
CA LEU A 2 34.61 67.84 -4.63
C LEU A 2 35.57 69.05 -4.65
N ARG A 3 35.69 69.70 -5.81
CA ARG A 3 36.38 70.98 -5.93
C ARG A 3 35.46 72.07 -5.35
N PHE A 4 35.83 72.59 -4.19
CA PHE A 4 35.33 73.85 -3.67
C PHE A 4 35.63 74.97 -4.69
N PHE A 5 34.61 75.56 -5.27
CA PHE A 5 34.75 76.84 -5.97
C PHE A 5 34.67 77.95 -4.93
N PRO A 6 35.73 78.76 -4.73
CA PRO A 6 35.64 79.92 -3.87
C PRO A 6 34.72 80.95 -4.52
N ILE A 7 33.83 81.53 -3.72
CA ILE A 7 33.07 82.72 -4.08
C ILE A 7 34.11 83.84 -4.20
N THR A 8 34.54 84.13 -5.41
CA THR A 8 35.29 85.35 -5.70
C THR A 8 34.34 86.52 -5.57
N ASP A 9 34.68 87.46 -4.71
CA ASP A 9 34.12 88.81 -4.68
C ASP A 9 34.06 89.33 -6.13
N TYR A 10 32.85 89.58 -6.61
CA TYR A 10 32.64 90.31 -7.86
C TYR A 10 33.10 91.75 -7.62
N GLN A 11 34.39 92.00 -7.83
CA GLN A 11 34.90 93.34 -8.05
C GLN A 11 34.30 93.87 -9.35
N PHE A 12 33.23 94.65 -9.20
CA PHE A 12 32.70 95.50 -10.25
C PHE A 12 33.79 96.51 -10.63
N ASN A 13 34.57 96.21 -11.67
CA ASN A 13 35.43 97.19 -12.32
C ASN A 13 34.52 98.23 -13.01
N PHE A 14 34.31 99.37 -12.34
CA PHE A 14 33.66 100.54 -12.90
C PHE A 14 34.58 101.17 -13.96
N ILE A 15 34.28 100.92 -15.23
CA ILE A 15 34.70 101.80 -16.33
C ILE A 15 33.81 103.05 -16.26
N SER A 16 34.44 104.22 -16.23
CA SER A 16 33.83 105.53 -16.02
C SER A 16 32.74 105.87 -17.05
N GLY A 17 31.51 105.59 -16.68
CA GLY A 17 30.28 106.13 -17.24
C GLY A 17 29.27 106.27 -16.10
N SER A 18 28.60 107.43 -16.01
CA SER A 18 27.67 107.80 -14.94
C SER A 18 26.73 106.63 -14.53
N PRO A 19 26.51 106.35 -13.23
CA PRO A 19 25.61 105.27 -12.82
C PRO A 19 24.19 105.60 -13.29
N LYS A 20 23.56 104.68 -14.04
CA LYS A 20 22.18 104.84 -14.54
C LYS A 20 21.11 104.85 -13.44
N PHE A 21 21.48 104.73 -12.18
CA PHE A 21 20.58 104.61 -11.02
C PHE A 21 21.18 105.34 -9.81
N SER A 22 20.34 106.01 -9.03
CA SER A 22 20.72 106.69 -7.79
C SER A 22 20.97 105.69 -6.64
N GLU A 23 21.79 106.06 -5.65
CA GLU A 23 22.06 105.19 -4.47
C GLU A 23 20.80 104.73 -3.74
N ALA A 24 19.76 105.57 -3.70
CA ALA A 24 18.47 105.25 -3.10
C ALA A 24 17.70 104.17 -3.89
N GLU A 25 17.76 104.21 -5.22
CA GLU A 25 17.19 103.16 -6.08
C GLU A 25 17.95 101.85 -5.89
N ILE A 26 19.28 101.87 -5.84
CA ILE A 26 20.09 100.66 -5.60
C ILE A 26 19.75 100.02 -4.24
N ALA A 27 19.44 100.81 -3.20
CA ALA A 27 19.04 100.33 -1.87
C ALA A 27 17.65 99.68 -1.85
N GLU A 28 16.70 100.13 -2.67
CA GLU A 28 15.37 99.50 -2.82
C GLU A 28 15.37 98.25 -3.71
N TRP A 29 16.21 98.22 -4.75
CA TRP A 29 16.25 97.12 -5.72
C TRP A 29 17.04 95.91 -5.20
N LYS A 30 18.12 96.12 -4.42
CA LYS A 30 18.91 95.04 -3.80
C LYS A 30 18.09 94.00 -3.01
N PRO A 31 17.22 94.38 -2.05
CA PRO A 31 16.44 93.41 -1.27
C PRO A 31 15.41 92.68 -2.13
N LYS A 32 14.82 93.34 -3.15
CA LYS A 32 13.87 92.71 -4.09
C LYS A 32 14.56 91.66 -4.96
N ILE A 33 15.77 91.94 -5.46
CA ILE A 33 16.57 90.98 -6.25
C ILE A 33 16.98 89.78 -5.40
N ILE A 34 17.45 90.00 -4.17
CA ILE A 34 17.85 88.91 -3.26
C ILE A 34 16.64 88.06 -2.85
N ALA A 35 15.48 88.67 -2.57
CA ALA A 35 14.26 87.93 -2.25
C ALA A 35 13.76 87.08 -3.43
N ALA A 36 13.79 87.65 -4.65
CA ALA A 36 13.46 86.92 -5.87
C ALA A 36 14.44 85.77 -6.16
N GLU A 37 15.75 85.96 -5.92
CA GLU A 37 16.73 84.88 -6.01
C GLU A 37 16.51 83.78 -4.96
N ARG A 38 16.14 84.13 -3.73
CA ARG A 38 15.81 83.14 -2.68
C ARG A 38 14.57 82.33 -3.04
N GLN A 39 13.54 82.98 -3.58
CA GLN A 39 12.35 82.27 -4.08
C GLN A 39 12.69 81.33 -5.24
N ARG A 40 13.42 81.81 -6.26
CA ARG A 40 13.86 80.95 -7.37
C ARG A 40 14.70 79.77 -6.90
N ARG A 41 15.61 79.97 -5.95
CA ARG A 41 16.42 78.90 -5.37
C ARG A 41 15.56 77.90 -4.59
N ALA A 42 14.57 78.37 -3.83
CA ALA A 42 13.63 77.51 -3.10
C ALA A 42 12.72 76.71 -4.05
N GLU A 43 12.27 77.31 -5.16
CA GLU A 43 11.50 76.63 -6.21
C GLU A 43 12.33 75.54 -6.90
N ILE A 44 13.57 75.88 -7.30
CA ILE A 44 14.51 74.90 -7.89
C ILE A 44 14.83 73.77 -6.90
N GLU A 45 14.99 74.07 -5.62
CA GLU A 45 15.23 73.04 -4.61
C GLU A 45 13.98 72.18 -4.37
N ALA A 46 12.78 72.76 -4.38
CA ALA A 46 11.52 72.02 -4.28
C ALA A 46 11.30 71.11 -5.50
N GLU A 47 11.60 71.57 -6.71
CA GLU A 47 11.58 70.73 -7.92
C GLU A 47 12.59 69.59 -7.83
N ARG A 48 13.82 69.85 -7.36
CA ARG A 48 14.83 68.80 -7.16
C ARG A 48 14.38 67.75 -6.15
N ARG A 49 13.70 68.15 -5.07
CA ARG A 49 13.14 67.21 -4.08
C ARG A 49 12.04 66.35 -4.70
N ARG A 50 11.12 66.95 -5.47
CA ARG A 50 10.07 66.20 -6.18
C ARG A 50 10.65 65.20 -7.17
N VAL A 51 11.64 65.59 -7.97
CA VAL A 51 12.32 64.70 -8.91
C VAL A 51 13.05 63.57 -8.16
N ALA A 52 13.71 63.86 -7.05
CA ALA A 52 14.38 62.84 -6.24
C ALA A 52 13.37 61.85 -5.62
N GLU A 53 12.23 62.33 -5.12
CA GLU A 53 11.14 61.49 -4.60
C GLU A 53 10.54 60.60 -5.69
N GLU A 54 10.38 61.10 -6.92
CA GLU A 54 9.85 60.33 -8.04
C GLU A 54 10.84 59.27 -8.53
N ILE A 55 12.14 59.59 -8.60
CA ILE A 55 13.20 58.61 -8.89
C ILE A 55 13.21 57.50 -7.85
N GLU A 56 13.13 57.85 -6.56
CA GLU A 56 13.15 56.85 -5.49
C GLU A 56 11.88 55.96 -5.50
N ARG A 57 10.71 56.52 -5.82
CA ARG A 57 9.47 55.75 -6.01
C ARG A 57 9.59 54.75 -7.16
N VAL A 58 10.11 55.18 -8.31
CA VAL A 58 10.32 54.28 -9.46
C VAL A 58 11.31 53.18 -9.09
N ARG A 59 12.38 53.52 -8.38
CA ARG A 59 13.35 52.53 -7.91
C ARG A 59 12.73 51.49 -6.97
N GLN A 60 11.92 51.91 -6.00
CA GLN A 60 11.22 50.99 -5.08
C GLN A 60 10.24 50.07 -5.83
N LEU A 61 9.56 50.60 -6.84
CA LEU A 61 8.69 49.82 -7.71
C LEU A 61 9.49 48.77 -8.51
N GLU A 62 10.64 49.12 -9.07
CA GLU A 62 11.50 48.18 -9.80
C GLU A 62 12.09 47.10 -8.88
N GLU A 63 12.57 47.47 -7.69
CA GLU A 63 13.10 46.53 -6.70
C GLU A 63 12.03 45.52 -6.26
N SER A 64 10.80 45.98 -5.99
CA SER A 64 9.69 45.10 -5.64
C SER A 64 9.25 44.21 -6.81
N ARG A 65 9.25 44.75 -8.04
CA ARG A 65 8.97 43.96 -9.26
C ARG A 65 9.98 42.81 -9.41
N ASP A 66 11.27 43.08 -9.25
CA ASP A 66 12.33 42.06 -9.35
C ASP A 66 12.18 40.97 -8.28
N GLN A 67 11.86 41.36 -7.03
CA GLN A 67 11.62 40.41 -5.94
C GLN A 67 10.45 39.48 -6.25
N ILE A 68 9.30 40.03 -6.64
CA ILE A 68 8.11 39.23 -6.97
C ILE A 68 8.41 38.36 -8.22
N GLN A 69 9.13 38.88 -9.20
CA GLN A 69 9.51 38.10 -10.39
C GLN A 69 10.40 36.90 -10.05
N MET A 70 11.36 37.07 -9.13
CA MET A 70 12.17 35.95 -8.63
C MET A 70 11.31 34.92 -7.89
N TRP A 71 10.38 35.37 -7.06
CA TRP A 71 9.45 34.49 -6.35
C TRP A 71 8.60 33.65 -7.33
N VAL A 72 8.01 34.26 -8.36
CA VAL A 72 7.25 33.54 -9.40
C VAL A 72 8.10 32.49 -10.11
N LYS A 73 9.34 32.84 -10.47
CA LYS A 73 10.27 31.89 -11.13
C LYS A 73 10.57 30.69 -10.23
N SER A 74 10.80 30.92 -8.94
CA SER A 74 11.01 29.84 -7.96
C SER A 74 9.77 28.95 -7.87
N LEU A 75 8.59 29.55 -7.73
CA LEU A 75 7.34 28.82 -7.62
C LEU A 75 7.05 27.97 -8.87
N LEU A 76 7.27 28.52 -10.06
CA LEU A 76 7.14 27.78 -11.32
C LEU A 76 8.12 26.62 -11.43
N TRP A 77 9.36 26.82 -10.97
CA TRP A 77 10.37 25.78 -10.93
C TRP A 77 9.95 24.62 -10.00
N ASP A 78 9.48 24.93 -8.80
CA ASP A 78 9.03 23.93 -7.83
C ASP A 78 7.82 23.15 -8.35
N MET A 79 6.85 23.84 -8.97
CA MET A 79 5.70 23.20 -9.61
C MET A 79 6.10 22.28 -10.76
N HIS A 80 7.06 22.70 -11.58
CA HIS A 80 7.55 21.89 -12.69
C HIS A 80 8.21 20.60 -12.18
N TRP A 81 9.08 20.72 -11.18
CA TRP A 81 9.76 19.57 -10.57
C TRP A 81 8.79 18.57 -9.91
N GLN A 82 7.71 19.07 -9.31
CA GLN A 82 6.69 18.27 -8.63
C GLN A 82 5.50 17.90 -9.52
N SER A 83 5.52 18.21 -10.82
CA SER A 83 4.38 18.02 -11.73
C SER A 83 3.86 16.58 -11.76
N ALA A 84 4.75 15.59 -11.67
CA ALA A 84 4.39 14.16 -11.58
C ALA A 84 3.60 13.81 -10.31
N ASN A 85 3.74 14.60 -9.24
CA ASN A 85 3.06 14.41 -7.95
C ASN A 85 1.75 15.21 -7.84
N LEU A 86 1.26 15.78 -8.95
CA LEU A 86 -0.03 16.45 -9.04
C LEU A 86 -0.99 15.67 -9.96
N TYR A 87 -2.28 15.99 -9.86
CA TYR A 87 -3.22 15.60 -10.91
C TYR A 87 -2.95 16.40 -12.17
N ILE A 88 -3.22 15.81 -13.34
CA ILE A 88 -2.96 16.43 -14.65
C ILE A 88 -3.59 17.83 -14.74
N GLN A 89 -4.81 18.00 -14.24
CA GLN A 89 -5.50 19.30 -14.23
C GLN A 89 -4.75 20.35 -13.39
N GLU A 90 -4.31 20.00 -12.19
CA GLU A 90 -3.57 20.91 -11.29
C GLU A 90 -2.14 21.18 -11.80
N ALA A 91 -1.49 20.17 -12.37
CA ALA A 91 -0.17 20.26 -12.99
C ALA A 91 -0.13 21.23 -14.19
N VAL A 92 -1.29 21.49 -14.80
CA VAL A 92 -1.44 22.47 -15.89
C VAL A 92 -1.97 23.80 -15.35
N ALA A 93 -3.00 23.77 -14.51
CA ALA A 93 -3.68 24.97 -14.03
C ALA A 93 -2.82 25.85 -13.13
N LEU A 94 -2.08 25.27 -12.18
CA LEU A 94 -1.26 26.03 -11.22
C LEU A 94 -0.08 26.75 -11.92
N PRO A 95 0.73 26.08 -12.78
CA PRO A 95 1.77 26.77 -13.53
C PRO A 95 1.23 27.86 -14.45
N ASN A 96 0.09 27.61 -15.13
CA ASN A 96 -0.52 28.63 -15.98
C ASN A 96 -0.97 29.85 -15.18
N ARG A 97 -1.55 29.65 -14.00
CA ARG A 97 -1.94 30.76 -13.10
C ARG A 97 -0.72 31.56 -12.62
N ALA A 98 0.38 30.89 -12.27
CA ALA A 98 1.63 31.56 -11.87
C ALA A 98 2.30 32.28 -13.04
N ALA A 99 2.35 31.68 -14.23
CA ALA A 99 2.88 32.29 -15.45
C ALA A 99 2.08 33.53 -15.87
N ASN A 100 0.76 33.53 -15.68
CA ASN A 100 -0.07 34.71 -15.90
C ASN A 100 0.32 35.88 -14.97
N GLN A 101 0.70 35.60 -13.72
CA GLN A 101 1.21 36.64 -12.82
C GLN A 101 2.51 37.24 -13.33
N GLN A 102 3.39 36.43 -13.96
CA GLN A 102 4.64 36.94 -14.55
C GLN A 102 4.40 38.02 -15.61
N VAL A 103 3.33 37.89 -16.41
CA VAL A 103 2.93 38.91 -17.39
C VAL A 103 2.43 40.18 -16.70
N LEU A 104 1.62 40.03 -15.64
CA LEU A 104 1.07 41.16 -14.88
C LEU A 104 2.15 41.94 -14.12
N ILE A 105 3.17 41.26 -13.59
CA ILE A 105 4.33 41.88 -12.91
C ILE A 105 5.05 42.86 -13.85
N ALA A 106 5.27 42.46 -15.11
CA ALA A 106 5.94 43.29 -16.10
C ALA A 106 5.12 44.54 -16.48
N GLN A 107 3.80 44.50 -16.31
CA GLN A 107 2.88 45.58 -16.67
C GLN A 107 2.47 46.47 -15.48
N ALA A 108 2.87 46.12 -14.25
CA ALA A 108 2.42 46.83 -13.05
C ALA A 108 3.05 48.24 -12.95
N GLU A 109 2.23 49.29 -12.98
CA GLU A 109 2.65 50.69 -12.94
C GLU A 109 2.65 51.27 -11.52
N SER A 110 2.19 50.51 -10.52
CA SER A 110 2.02 50.97 -9.14
C SER A 110 2.27 49.86 -8.12
N GLU A 111 2.64 50.25 -6.90
CA GLU A 111 2.83 49.33 -5.78
C GLU A 111 1.54 48.60 -5.40
N THR A 112 0.38 49.24 -5.56
CA THR A 112 -0.93 48.61 -5.30
C THR A 112 -1.19 47.43 -6.22
N GLN A 113 -0.83 47.53 -7.50
CA GLN A 113 -0.95 46.41 -8.45
C GLN A 113 0.03 45.28 -8.10
N LEU A 114 1.26 45.60 -7.69
CA LEU A 114 2.21 44.59 -7.23
C LEU A 114 1.73 43.89 -5.96
N LEU A 115 1.05 44.61 -5.05
CA LEU A 115 0.44 44.01 -3.86
C LEU A 115 -0.67 43.02 -4.24
N GLU A 116 -1.59 43.38 -5.13
CA GLU A 116 -2.65 42.49 -5.61
C GLU A 116 -2.07 41.22 -6.28
N ILE A 117 -1.02 41.38 -7.08
CA ILE A 117 -0.30 40.25 -7.68
C ILE A 117 0.33 39.37 -6.59
N SER A 118 0.97 39.98 -5.59
CA SER A 118 1.57 39.24 -4.48
C SER A 118 0.53 38.43 -3.70
N GLU A 119 -0.66 38.97 -3.45
CA GLU A 119 -1.77 38.24 -2.81
C GLU A 119 -2.26 37.08 -3.67
N ALA A 120 -2.33 37.27 -5.00
CA ALA A 120 -2.67 36.19 -5.92
C ALA A 120 -1.61 35.08 -5.91
N LEU A 121 -0.33 35.44 -5.81
CA LEU A 121 0.78 34.49 -5.69
C LEU A 121 0.75 33.71 -4.37
N VAL A 122 0.46 34.35 -3.24
CA VAL A 122 0.23 33.66 -1.96
C VAL A 122 -0.86 32.59 -2.10
N LYS A 123 -1.98 32.93 -2.75
CA LYS A 123 -3.08 31.97 -2.96
C LYS A 123 -2.65 30.78 -3.83
N ILE A 124 -1.79 31.00 -4.82
CA ILE A 124 -1.26 29.93 -5.68
C ILE A 124 -0.26 29.07 -4.89
N GLU A 125 0.61 29.69 -4.12
CA GLU A 125 1.61 29.03 -3.29
C GLU A 125 0.98 28.16 -2.20
N LEU A 126 -0.17 28.57 -1.63
CA LEU A 126 -0.95 27.75 -0.70
C LEU A 126 -1.68 26.59 -1.38
N ALA A 127 -2.22 26.80 -2.58
CA ALA A 127 -2.96 25.76 -3.31
C ALA A 127 -2.06 24.60 -3.78
N PHE A 128 -0.79 24.88 -4.05
CA PHE A 128 0.18 23.88 -4.51
C PHE A 128 0.43 22.72 -3.52
N PRO A 129 0.87 22.94 -2.26
CA PRO A 129 1.04 21.88 -1.29
C PRO A 129 -0.28 21.18 -0.94
N GLU A 130 -1.41 21.89 -0.98
CA GLU A 130 -2.73 21.27 -0.78
C GLU A 130 -3.07 20.26 -1.90
N ALA A 131 -2.85 20.62 -3.17
CA ALA A 131 -3.05 19.73 -4.31
C ALA A 131 -2.13 18.51 -4.24
N TRP A 132 -0.87 18.72 -3.86
CA TRP A 132 0.10 17.66 -3.66
C TRP A 132 -0.32 16.69 -2.54
N GLN A 133 -0.68 17.22 -1.37
CA GLN A 133 -1.13 16.41 -0.23
C GLN A 133 -2.44 15.67 -0.49
N ARG A 134 -3.36 16.25 -1.27
CA ARG A 134 -4.59 15.58 -1.71
C ARG A 134 -4.25 14.34 -2.55
N LYS A 135 -3.50 14.51 -3.63
CA LYS A 135 -3.09 13.36 -4.47
C LYS A 135 -2.34 12.29 -3.67
N ARG A 136 -1.43 12.70 -2.77
CA ARG A 136 -0.68 11.75 -1.94
C ARG A 136 -1.57 10.90 -1.03
N ARG A 137 -2.64 11.50 -0.48
CA ARG A 137 -3.63 10.77 0.33
C ARG A 137 -4.42 9.81 -0.53
N ASP A 138 -4.94 10.27 -1.66
CA ASP A 138 -5.72 9.45 -2.58
C ASP A 138 -4.91 8.26 -3.15
N ASP A 139 -3.63 8.48 -3.49
CA ASP A 139 -2.74 7.43 -3.97
C ASP A 139 -2.42 6.40 -2.87
N GLU A 140 -2.27 6.85 -1.62
CA GLU A 140 -2.10 5.96 -0.46
C GLU A 140 -3.38 5.16 -0.18
N GLU A 141 -4.55 5.79 -0.22
CA GLU A 141 -5.84 5.13 -0.06
C GLU A 141 -6.08 4.08 -1.16
N LYS A 142 -5.74 4.40 -2.42
CA LYS A 142 -5.78 3.43 -3.52
C LYS A 142 -4.83 2.26 -3.28
N ARG A 143 -3.62 2.53 -2.79
CA ARG A 143 -2.65 1.48 -2.46
C ARG A 143 -3.19 0.56 -1.35
N ILE A 144 -3.71 1.14 -0.28
CA ILE A 144 -4.32 0.40 0.84
C ILE A 144 -5.47 -0.46 0.33
N ARG A 145 -6.34 0.10 -0.49
CA ARG A 145 -7.47 -0.63 -1.07
C ARG A 145 -7.02 -1.79 -1.96
N ALA A 146 -6.05 -1.58 -2.84
CA ALA A 146 -5.51 -2.63 -3.69
C ALA A 146 -4.86 -3.76 -2.87
N ASP A 147 -4.16 -3.43 -1.78
CA ASP A 147 -3.60 -4.42 -0.86
C ASP A 147 -4.70 -5.24 -0.16
N ILE A 148 -5.77 -4.60 0.31
CA ILE A 148 -6.91 -5.28 0.93
C ILE A 148 -7.63 -6.18 -0.09
N GLU A 149 -7.89 -5.70 -1.31
CA GLU A 149 -8.52 -6.49 -2.37
C GLU A 149 -7.68 -7.73 -2.73
N ARG A 150 -6.35 -7.58 -2.80
CA ARG A 150 -5.44 -8.72 -2.98
C ARG A 150 -5.53 -9.72 -1.82
N GLN A 151 -5.54 -9.25 -0.58
CA GLN A 151 -5.63 -10.11 0.60
C GLN A 151 -6.98 -10.83 0.69
N GLN A 152 -8.08 -10.18 0.30
CA GLN A 152 -9.40 -10.79 0.19
C GLN A 152 -9.41 -11.90 -0.86
N PHE A 153 -8.79 -11.66 -2.02
CA PHE A 153 -8.64 -12.69 -3.05
C PHE A 153 -7.84 -13.89 -2.54
N GLU A 154 -6.69 -13.64 -1.90
CA GLU A 154 -5.86 -14.71 -1.32
C GLU A 154 -6.61 -15.51 -0.24
N LEU A 155 -7.39 -14.86 0.63
CA LEU A 155 -8.25 -15.54 1.60
C LEU A 155 -9.31 -16.41 0.91
N ALA A 156 -10.00 -15.88 -0.10
CA ALA A 156 -11.01 -16.61 -0.86
C ALA A 156 -10.42 -17.84 -1.57
N GLU A 157 -9.20 -17.76 -2.10
CA GLU A 157 -8.51 -18.93 -2.66
C GLU A 157 -8.21 -20.00 -1.60
N LEU A 158 -7.80 -19.60 -0.39
CA LEU A 158 -7.57 -20.53 0.72
C LEU A 158 -8.87 -21.19 1.17
N GLU A 159 -9.94 -20.42 1.30
CA GLU A 159 -11.28 -20.93 1.62
C GLU A 159 -11.76 -21.91 0.55
N GLY A 160 -11.58 -21.59 -0.73
CA GLY A 160 -11.90 -22.46 -1.84
C GLY A 160 -11.16 -23.80 -1.79
N LYS A 161 -9.85 -23.79 -1.50
CA LYS A 161 -9.05 -25.02 -1.32
C LYS A 161 -9.55 -25.90 -0.17
N VAL A 162 -9.99 -25.27 0.92
CA VAL A 162 -10.48 -25.96 2.12
C VAL A 162 -11.92 -26.47 1.93
N ALA A 163 -12.73 -25.78 1.12
CA ALA A 163 -14.09 -26.17 0.77
C ALA A 163 -14.16 -27.37 -0.19
N GLN A 164 -13.13 -27.58 -1.01
CA GLN A 164 -13.02 -28.77 -1.88
C GLN A 164 -12.86 -30.08 -1.10
N ILE A 165 -12.50 -30.01 0.18
CA ILE A 165 -12.37 -31.18 1.05
C ILE A 165 -13.75 -31.49 1.66
N PRO A 166 -14.31 -32.70 1.45
CA PRO A 166 -15.54 -33.11 2.11
C PRO A 166 -15.40 -33.06 3.64
N ASP A 167 -16.41 -32.52 4.33
CA ASP A 167 -16.38 -32.37 5.79
C ASP A 167 -16.16 -33.70 6.52
N ALA A 168 -16.73 -34.80 6.01
CA ALA A 168 -16.54 -36.14 6.56
C ALA A 168 -15.07 -36.58 6.54
N GLU A 169 -14.35 -36.29 5.44
CA GLU A 169 -12.93 -36.63 5.31
C GLU A 169 -12.05 -35.72 6.16
N ALA A 170 -12.36 -34.41 6.19
CA ALA A 170 -11.65 -33.45 7.02
C ALA A 170 -11.75 -33.84 8.51
N MET A 171 -12.93 -34.23 8.97
CA MET A 171 -13.13 -34.69 10.35
C MET A 171 -12.46 -36.03 10.62
N LYS A 172 -12.50 -36.97 9.67
CA LYS A 172 -11.88 -38.29 9.82
C LYS A 172 -10.36 -38.21 9.97
N PHE A 173 -9.70 -37.34 9.22
CA PHE A 173 -8.23 -37.32 9.15
C PHE A 173 -7.56 -36.16 9.89
N ASP A 174 -8.26 -35.03 10.12
CA ASP A 174 -7.67 -33.86 10.79
C ASP A 174 -8.72 -32.89 11.38
N ALA A 175 -9.61 -33.39 12.24
CA ALA A 175 -10.67 -32.60 12.88
C ALA A 175 -10.15 -31.37 13.65
N ALA A 176 -9.03 -31.51 14.36
CA ALA A 176 -8.44 -30.44 15.17
C ALA A 176 -8.03 -29.24 14.30
N ARG A 177 -7.29 -29.48 13.21
CA ARG A 177 -6.89 -28.37 12.33
C ARG A 177 -8.05 -27.86 11.48
N ARG A 178 -9.06 -28.66 11.17
CA ARG A 178 -10.29 -28.18 10.51
C ARG A 178 -10.95 -27.06 11.32
N GLN A 179 -11.06 -27.24 12.64
CA GLN A 179 -11.60 -26.20 13.52
C GLN A 179 -10.67 -24.99 13.61
N GLN A 180 -9.36 -25.21 13.67
CA GLN A 180 -8.36 -24.12 13.71
C GLN A 180 -8.41 -23.26 12.43
N VAL A 181 -8.48 -23.89 11.25
CA VAL A 181 -8.61 -23.20 9.96
C VAL A 181 -9.86 -22.33 9.92
N ARG A 182 -11.02 -22.85 10.37
CA ARG A 182 -12.27 -22.08 10.42
C ARG A 182 -12.15 -20.82 11.29
N ARG A 183 -11.54 -20.93 12.48
CA ARG A 183 -11.33 -19.77 13.37
C ARG A 183 -10.39 -18.74 12.77
N VAL A 184 -9.31 -19.19 12.13
CA VAL A 184 -8.34 -18.30 11.48
C VAL A 184 -8.97 -17.54 10.32
N PHE A 185 -9.80 -18.19 9.49
CA PHE A 185 -10.52 -17.50 8.41
C PHE A 185 -11.52 -16.47 8.93
N GLN A 186 -12.25 -16.76 10.01
CA GLN A 186 -13.13 -15.79 10.66
C GLN A 186 -12.34 -14.56 11.14
N THR A 187 -11.23 -14.79 11.85
CA THR A 187 -10.37 -13.71 12.35
C THR A 187 -9.78 -12.86 11.22
N LEU A 188 -9.41 -13.50 10.10
CA LEU A 188 -8.93 -12.81 8.90
C LEU A 188 -10.02 -11.98 8.23
N GLY A 189 -11.26 -12.48 8.17
CA GLY A 189 -12.41 -11.71 7.68
C GLY A 189 -12.63 -10.43 8.49
N ASP A 190 -12.56 -10.54 9.82
CA ASP A 190 -12.69 -9.38 10.73
C ASP A 190 -11.53 -8.39 10.55
N ALA A 191 -10.29 -8.88 10.44
CA ALA A 191 -9.11 -8.03 10.22
C ALA A 191 -9.12 -7.34 8.84
N ILE A 192 -9.66 -7.98 7.82
CA ILE A 192 -9.87 -7.36 6.51
C ILE A 192 -10.93 -6.25 6.62
N ALA A 193 -12.00 -6.47 7.40
CA ALA A 193 -13.05 -5.47 7.60
C ALA A 193 -12.54 -4.20 8.31
N SER A 194 -11.45 -4.28 9.08
CA SER A 194 -10.83 -3.10 9.71
C SER A 194 -10.00 -2.22 8.77
N HIS A 195 -9.91 -2.55 7.46
CA HIS A 195 -9.21 -1.76 6.43
C HIS A 195 -7.72 -1.48 6.73
N ASP A 196 -7.08 -2.32 7.55
CA ASP A 196 -5.64 -2.24 7.84
C ASP A 196 -4.91 -3.43 7.20
N PRO A 197 -4.22 -3.23 6.06
CA PRO A 197 -3.53 -4.32 5.38
C PRO A 197 -2.34 -4.85 6.18
N ALA A 198 -1.74 -4.07 7.09
CA ALA A 198 -0.63 -4.53 7.90
C ALA A 198 -1.07 -5.57 8.93
N ALA A 199 -2.26 -5.40 9.51
CA ALA A 199 -2.85 -6.36 10.45
C ALA A 199 -3.18 -7.71 9.79
N VAL A 200 -3.41 -7.76 8.49
CA VAL A 200 -3.82 -8.97 7.76
C VAL A 200 -2.64 -9.80 7.23
N ARG A 201 -1.54 -9.17 6.79
CA ARG A 201 -0.42 -9.84 6.09
C ARG A 201 0.13 -11.05 6.84
N ARG A 202 0.45 -10.89 8.12
CA ARG A 202 1.05 -11.96 8.92
C ARG A 202 0.05 -13.09 9.22
N PRO A 203 -1.16 -12.81 9.74
CA PRO A 203 -2.19 -13.83 9.89
C PRO A 203 -2.52 -14.59 8.60
N LEU A 204 -2.51 -13.92 7.43
CA LEU A 204 -2.78 -14.56 6.14
C LEU A 204 -1.67 -15.55 5.73
N THR A 205 -0.42 -15.20 6.01
CA THR A 205 0.72 -16.09 5.81
C THR A 205 0.63 -17.32 6.72
N GLU A 206 0.28 -17.11 7.99
CA GLU A 206 0.08 -18.18 8.97
C GLU A 206 -1.09 -19.10 8.58
N ALA A 207 -2.19 -18.54 8.09
CA ALA A 207 -3.33 -19.27 7.55
C ALA A 207 -2.94 -20.12 6.34
N THR A 208 -2.15 -19.56 5.42
CA THR A 208 -1.64 -20.29 4.24
C THR A 208 -0.84 -21.52 4.67
N ALA A 209 0.07 -21.37 5.63
CA ALA A 209 0.87 -22.47 6.17
C ALA A 209 -0.01 -23.52 6.88
N LEU A 210 -1.02 -23.08 7.64
CA LEU A 210 -1.97 -23.96 8.31
C LEU A 210 -2.79 -24.79 7.32
N VAL A 211 -3.33 -24.15 6.28
CA VAL A 211 -4.11 -24.81 5.21
C VAL A 211 -3.25 -25.83 4.49
N GLN A 212 -2.01 -25.50 4.15
CA GLN A 212 -1.08 -26.45 3.52
C GLN A 212 -0.82 -27.68 4.41
N LYS A 213 -0.61 -27.48 5.71
CA LYS A 213 -0.43 -28.59 6.67
C LYS A 213 -1.68 -29.46 6.74
N HIS A 214 -2.86 -28.84 6.82
CA HIS A 214 -4.15 -29.54 6.86
C HIS A 214 -4.36 -30.42 5.62
N LEU A 215 -4.16 -29.85 4.42
CA LEU A 215 -4.25 -30.57 3.15
C LEU A 215 -3.28 -31.76 3.09
N ARG A 216 -2.02 -31.56 3.51
CA ARG A 216 -1.03 -32.65 3.54
C ARG A 216 -1.45 -33.77 4.48
N GLN A 217 -1.97 -33.45 5.68
CA GLN A 217 -2.43 -34.44 6.64
C GLN A 217 -3.58 -35.28 6.08
N ILE A 218 -4.56 -34.64 5.43
CA ILE A 218 -5.69 -35.35 4.83
C ILE A 218 -5.21 -36.27 3.70
N LEU A 219 -4.37 -35.78 2.80
CA LEU A 219 -3.83 -36.59 1.71
C LEU A 219 -3.01 -37.79 2.22
N GLN A 220 -2.22 -37.60 3.28
CA GLN A 220 -1.49 -38.70 3.92
C GLN A 220 -2.45 -39.71 4.57
N GLY A 221 -3.48 -39.23 5.28
CA GLY A 221 -4.52 -40.07 5.89
C GLY A 221 -5.29 -40.89 4.85
N GLN A 222 -5.69 -40.28 3.74
CA GLN A 222 -6.33 -40.98 2.63
C GLN A 222 -5.44 -42.06 2.02
N ARG A 223 -4.15 -41.76 1.78
CA ARG A 223 -3.18 -42.75 1.27
C ARG A 223 -2.99 -43.91 2.24
N GLY A 224 -2.82 -43.62 3.53
CA GLY A 224 -2.70 -44.64 4.59
C GLY A 224 -3.95 -45.51 4.67
N SER A 225 -5.13 -44.90 4.63
CA SER A 225 -6.41 -45.62 4.64
C SER A 225 -6.56 -46.54 3.42
N ARG A 226 -6.22 -46.07 2.22
CA ARG A 226 -6.26 -46.89 0.99
C ARG A 226 -5.26 -48.05 1.06
N HIS A 227 -4.07 -47.82 1.59
CA HIS A 227 -3.06 -48.87 1.77
C HIS A 227 -3.56 -49.96 2.72
N LEU A 228 -4.08 -49.57 3.90
CA LEU A 228 -4.65 -50.50 4.86
C LEU A 228 -5.82 -51.28 4.25
N GLN A 229 -6.71 -50.61 3.52
CA GLN A 229 -7.84 -51.28 2.88
C GLN A 229 -7.38 -52.30 1.83
N ALA A 230 -6.39 -51.95 1.00
CA ALA A 230 -5.80 -52.88 0.04
C ALA A 230 -5.12 -54.08 0.73
N GLN A 231 -4.42 -53.85 1.84
CA GLN A 231 -3.82 -54.92 2.64
C GLN A 231 -4.89 -55.86 3.23
N ALA A 232 -5.95 -55.31 3.81
CA ALA A 232 -7.05 -56.08 4.37
C ALA A 232 -7.72 -56.95 3.30
N PHE A 233 -7.98 -56.40 2.11
CA PHE A 233 -8.55 -57.17 1.01
C PHE A 233 -7.63 -58.27 0.49
N ARG A 234 -6.31 -58.07 0.48
CA ARG A 234 -5.35 -59.13 0.13
C ARG A 234 -5.39 -60.27 1.14
N GLN A 235 -5.35 -59.95 2.44
CA GLN A 235 -5.44 -60.96 3.51
C GLN A 235 -6.77 -61.73 3.46
N LEU A 236 -7.88 -61.04 3.19
CA LEU A 236 -9.17 -61.69 2.96
C LEU A 236 -9.13 -62.64 1.76
N ALA A 237 -8.52 -62.24 0.64
CA ALA A 237 -8.41 -63.10 -0.53
C ALA A 237 -7.59 -64.36 -0.22
N ASP A 238 -6.47 -64.22 0.49
CA ASP A 238 -5.64 -65.35 0.92
C ASP A 238 -6.43 -66.30 1.85
N LEU A 239 -7.20 -65.76 2.80
CA LEU A 239 -8.06 -66.56 3.68
C LEU A 239 -9.17 -67.30 2.94
N HIS A 240 -9.77 -66.70 1.92
CA HIS A 240 -10.75 -67.39 1.07
C HIS A 240 -10.14 -68.57 0.32
N VAL A 241 -8.89 -68.44 -0.16
CA VAL A 241 -8.16 -69.55 -0.79
C VAL A 241 -7.90 -70.66 0.21
N ILE A 242 -7.45 -70.33 1.43
CA ILE A 242 -7.24 -71.32 2.50
C ILE A 242 -8.56 -72.03 2.84
N LEU A 243 -9.63 -71.28 3.05
CA LEU A 243 -10.96 -71.82 3.36
C LEU A 243 -11.46 -72.77 2.26
N ALA A 244 -11.25 -72.42 0.98
CA ALA A 244 -11.58 -73.30 -0.14
C ALA A 244 -10.78 -74.61 -0.10
N GLY A 245 -9.48 -74.54 0.23
CA GLY A 245 -8.63 -75.71 0.44
C GLY A 245 -9.12 -76.61 1.58
N LEU A 246 -9.44 -76.02 2.74
CA LEU A 246 -9.98 -76.76 3.89
C LEU A 246 -11.33 -77.44 3.57
N LYS A 247 -12.20 -76.77 2.82
CA LYS A 247 -13.48 -77.33 2.36
C LYS A 247 -13.32 -78.46 1.34
N ALA A 248 -12.24 -78.42 0.55
CA ALA A 248 -11.95 -79.44 -0.46
C ALA A 248 -11.27 -80.69 0.14
N ASP A 249 -10.67 -80.59 1.33
CA ASP A 249 -10.01 -81.71 2.00
C ASP A 249 -11.04 -82.61 2.74
N PRO A 250 -11.23 -83.87 2.31
CA PRO A 250 -12.17 -84.79 2.93
C PRO A 250 -11.82 -85.16 4.38
N VAL A 251 -10.54 -85.16 4.75
CA VAL A 251 -10.08 -85.46 6.11
C VAL A 251 -10.47 -84.32 7.04
N VAL A 252 -10.21 -83.07 6.63
CA VAL A 252 -10.61 -81.88 7.37
C VAL A 252 -12.14 -81.83 7.51
N MET A 253 -12.90 -82.03 6.42
CA MET A 253 -14.35 -81.96 6.47
C MET A 253 -15.00 -83.11 7.26
N ARG A 254 -14.31 -84.24 7.45
CA ARG A 254 -14.79 -85.33 8.31
C ARG A 254 -14.68 -85.00 9.80
N TRP A 255 -13.62 -84.31 10.21
CA TRP A 255 -13.29 -84.12 11.63
C TRP A 255 -13.50 -82.68 12.14
N GLN A 256 -13.44 -81.70 11.25
CA GLN A 256 -13.41 -80.26 11.60
C GLN A 256 -14.44 -79.43 10.80
N ALA A 257 -15.54 -80.03 10.34
CA ALA A 257 -16.56 -79.32 9.56
C ALA A 257 -17.14 -78.08 10.28
N ALA A 258 -17.38 -78.18 11.60
CA ALA A 258 -17.96 -77.07 12.37
C ALA A 258 -16.99 -75.88 12.50
N PRO A 259 -15.72 -76.06 12.90
CA PRO A 259 -14.72 -74.98 12.86
C PRO A 259 -14.49 -74.37 11.48
N VAL A 260 -14.57 -75.16 10.40
CA VAL A 260 -14.50 -74.63 9.02
C VAL A 260 -15.70 -73.74 8.68
N ALA A 261 -16.91 -74.10 9.15
CA ALA A 261 -18.10 -73.27 8.97
C ALA A 261 -18.03 -71.97 9.79
N GLU A 262 -17.50 -72.03 11.00
CA GLU A 262 -17.28 -70.86 11.85
C GLU A 262 -16.27 -69.89 11.23
N LEU A 263 -15.14 -70.41 10.74
CA LEU A 263 -14.13 -69.62 10.03
C LEU A 263 -14.72 -68.94 8.78
N ALA A 264 -15.60 -69.64 8.05
CA ALA A 264 -16.30 -69.05 6.89
C ALA A 264 -17.17 -67.85 7.31
N ALA A 265 -17.96 -67.99 8.37
CA ALA A 265 -18.80 -66.91 8.88
C ALA A 265 -17.98 -65.70 9.38
N GLN A 266 -16.83 -65.95 10.01
CA GLN A 266 -15.91 -64.89 10.46
C GLN A 266 -15.29 -64.13 9.28
N ILE A 267 -14.89 -64.83 8.21
CA ILE A 267 -14.37 -64.21 7.00
C ILE A 267 -15.43 -63.34 6.31
N ASP A 268 -16.67 -63.83 6.20
CA ASP A 268 -17.79 -63.07 5.62
C ASP A 268 -18.11 -61.81 6.44
N ALA A 269 -18.10 -61.92 7.77
CA ALA A 269 -18.32 -60.79 8.67
C ALA A 269 -17.20 -59.74 8.54
N ALA A 270 -15.93 -60.18 8.49
CA ALA A 270 -14.78 -59.31 8.31
C ALA A 270 -14.82 -58.57 6.96
N GLN A 271 -15.25 -59.25 5.89
CA GLN A 271 -15.45 -58.62 4.58
C GLN A 271 -16.49 -57.49 4.63
N GLN A 272 -17.61 -57.71 5.33
CA GLN A 272 -18.63 -56.67 5.50
C GLN A 272 -18.12 -55.50 6.35
N ALA A 273 -17.41 -55.78 7.45
CA ALA A 273 -16.83 -54.75 8.31
C ALA A 273 -15.78 -53.89 7.58
N ILE A 274 -14.93 -54.51 6.76
CA ILE A 274 -13.97 -53.80 5.90
C ILE A 274 -14.68 -52.93 4.86
N ALA A 275 -15.76 -53.43 4.24
CA ALA A 275 -16.56 -52.66 3.29
C ALA A 275 -17.25 -51.45 3.96
N GLN A 276 -17.62 -51.57 5.24
CA GLN A 276 -18.19 -50.49 6.06
C GLN A 276 -17.14 -49.53 6.63
N GLY A 277 -15.84 -49.79 6.41
CA GLY A 277 -14.76 -48.88 6.79
C GLY A 277 -14.05 -49.18 8.11
N TRP A 278 -14.33 -50.32 8.75
CA TRP A 278 -13.73 -50.76 10.03
C TRP A 278 -12.35 -51.42 9.86
N VAL A 279 -11.61 -51.00 8.84
CA VAL A 279 -10.41 -51.67 8.31
C VAL A 279 -9.32 -51.91 9.36
N GLN A 280 -9.07 -50.95 10.26
CA GLN A 280 -8.00 -51.08 11.25
C GLN A 280 -8.25 -52.17 12.29
N GLN A 281 -9.49 -52.35 12.74
CA GLN A 281 -9.84 -53.37 13.72
C GLN A 281 -9.81 -54.75 13.06
N GLU A 282 -10.29 -54.86 11.82
CA GLU A 282 -10.35 -56.12 11.09
C GLU A 282 -8.96 -56.66 10.71
N ILE A 283 -8.01 -55.81 10.30
CA ILE A 283 -6.65 -56.28 9.94
C ILE A 283 -5.99 -57.08 11.07
N ALA A 284 -6.22 -56.71 12.34
CA ALA A 284 -5.70 -57.45 13.48
C ALA A 284 -6.35 -58.83 13.64
N GLN A 285 -7.65 -58.94 13.33
CA GLN A 285 -8.39 -60.21 13.42
C GLN A 285 -8.09 -61.15 12.24
N LEU A 286 -7.75 -60.60 11.06
CA LEU A 286 -7.42 -61.41 9.88
C LEU A 286 -6.18 -62.32 10.10
N SER A 287 -5.21 -61.91 10.93
CA SER A 287 -4.10 -62.79 11.31
C SER A 287 -4.55 -63.94 12.21
N ASP A 288 -5.49 -63.69 13.12
CA ASP A 288 -6.00 -64.70 14.04
C ASP A 288 -6.80 -65.77 13.27
N TYR A 289 -7.59 -65.36 12.28
CA TYR A 289 -8.29 -66.29 11.38
C TYR A 289 -7.31 -67.17 10.59
N ARG A 290 -6.19 -66.60 10.16
CA ARG A 290 -5.15 -67.37 9.46
C ARG A 290 -4.52 -68.40 10.38
N GLN A 291 -4.24 -68.05 11.63
CA GLN A 291 -3.71 -69.01 12.60
C GLN A 291 -4.75 -70.09 12.94
N GLY A 292 -6.01 -69.71 13.14
CA GLY A 292 -7.11 -70.66 13.37
C GLY A 292 -7.26 -71.67 12.23
N SER A 293 -7.06 -71.24 10.98
CA SER A 293 -7.07 -72.15 9.82
C SER A 293 -5.95 -73.19 9.85
N GLN A 294 -4.78 -72.86 10.41
CA GLN A 294 -3.68 -73.81 10.59
C GLN A 294 -4.00 -74.82 11.68
N THR A 295 -4.54 -74.35 12.81
CA THR A 295 -4.98 -75.22 13.92
C THR A 295 -6.06 -76.21 13.48
N ILE A 296 -7.01 -75.78 12.64
CA ILE A 296 -8.02 -76.68 12.04
C ILE A 296 -7.34 -77.81 11.27
N LEU A 297 -6.36 -77.50 10.43
CA LEU A 297 -5.65 -78.48 9.61
C LEU A 297 -4.81 -79.44 10.45
N GLU A 298 -4.09 -78.93 11.45
CA GLU A 298 -3.30 -79.74 12.38
C GLU A 298 -4.18 -80.71 13.17
N THR A 299 -5.28 -80.21 13.75
CA THR A 299 -6.21 -81.03 14.53
C THR A 299 -6.90 -82.10 13.68
N ALA A 300 -7.25 -81.78 12.42
CA ALA A 300 -7.80 -82.75 11.48
C ALA A 300 -6.81 -83.86 11.13
N ASN A 301 -5.53 -83.51 10.93
CA ASN A 301 -4.48 -84.46 10.61
C ASN A 301 -4.18 -85.38 11.79
N GLU A 302 -4.11 -84.85 13.01
CA GLU A 302 -3.94 -85.66 14.22
C GLU A 302 -5.11 -86.63 14.40
N ALA A 303 -6.35 -86.17 14.29
CA ALA A 303 -7.53 -87.03 14.37
C ALA A 303 -7.52 -88.12 13.29
N GLY A 304 -7.04 -87.81 12.08
CA GLY A 304 -6.87 -88.77 11.00
C GLY A 304 -5.79 -89.83 11.24
N LEU A 305 -4.77 -89.54 12.05
CA LEU A 305 -3.70 -90.47 12.42
C LEU A 305 -4.13 -91.45 13.52
N TYR A 306 -4.95 -91.00 14.47
CA TYR A 306 -5.40 -91.83 15.60
C TYR A 306 -6.67 -92.65 15.34
N CYS A 307 -7.41 -92.34 14.27
CA CYS A 307 -8.68 -93.00 13.91
C CYS A 307 -8.61 -93.85 12.64
N ARG A 308 -7.40 -94.19 12.17
CA ARG A 308 -7.16 -95.25 11.16
C ARG A 308 -7.09 -96.61 11.83
#